data_AF-A0A2N0B5V7-F1
#
_entry.id   AF-A0A2N0B5V7-F1
#
_cell.length_a   1.000
_cell.length_b   1.000
_cell.length_c   1.000
_cell.angle_alpha   90.00
_cell.angle_beta   90.00
_cell.angle_gamma   90.00
#
_symmetry.space_group_name_H-M   'P 1'
#
loop_
_entity.id
_entity.type
_entity.pdbx_description
1 polymer ?
#
loop_
_entity_poly.entity_id
_entity_poly.type
_entity_poly.pdbx_seq_one_letter_code
_entity_poly.pdbx_strand_id
1 'polypeptide(L)'
;MKQEKPVVLIMAGGKGERFWPRSRVSTPKQLQKVYSNKTLLKETLDRALTITSIDRIYIGTNASLRKSILAQEKNFPEKNFIIEPEGKNTAPIIALASLYFREKYGDPVQVVLSADAWINPVKEFTKTISKALAQVENHLVLLGIKPNRPEVGYGYIESGKATDGCFAVKSFYEKPDVKTALQYIKKKNFYWNPGIFLWKTSTILEELNTQSKKNLKPLEDRFTFKKAAEM
;
A
#
# COMPACT_ATOMS: atom_id res chain seq x y z
N MET A 1 5.22 -26.97 2.31
CA MET A 1 5.23 -25.99 3.41
C MET A 1 4.06 -25.04 3.20
N LYS A 2 3.16 -24.87 4.17
CA LYS A 2 2.10 -23.84 4.06
C LYS A 2 2.79 -22.49 4.04
N GLN A 3 2.72 -21.78 2.91
CA GLN A 3 3.24 -20.43 2.81
C GLN A 3 2.52 -19.57 3.86
N GLU A 4 3.28 -18.90 4.73
CA GLU A 4 2.70 -18.07 5.78
C GLU A 4 1.86 -16.95 5.14
N LYS A 5 0.70 -16.63 5.72
CA LYS A 5 -0.18 -15.61 5.13
C LYS A 5 0.56 -14.26 5.05
N PRO A 6 0.35 -13.45 3.99
CA PRO A 6 0.96 -12.14 3.90
C PRO A 6 0.57 -11.23 5.07
N VAL A 7 1.37 -10.21 5.33
CA VAL A 7 1.04 -9.10 6.23
C VAL A 7 0.58 -7.93 5.37
N VAL A 8 -0.57 -7.35 5.69
CA VAL A 8 -1.14 -6.24 4.92
C VAL A 8 -0.91 -4.94 5.66
N LEU A 9 -0.37 -3.93 4.97
CA LEU A 9 -0.32 -2.55 5.42
C LEU A 9 -1.37 -1.73 4.64
N ILE A 10 -2.33 -1.15 5.35
CA ILE A 10 -3.28 -0.18 4.81
C ILE A 10 -2.80 1.22 5.20
N MET A 11 -2.42 2.03 4.21
CA MET A 11 -1.97 3.41 4.43
C MET A 11 -3.17 4.37 4.50
N ALA A 12 -3.35 4.99 5.66
CA ALA A 12 -4.49 5.85 5.99
C ALA A 12 -4.06 7.25 6.49
N GLY A 13 -3.03 7.85 5.86
CA GLY A 13 -2.47 9.15 6.24
C GLY A 13 -3.05 10.39 5.53
N GLY A 14 -3.85 10.20 4.47
CA GLY A 14 -4.34 11.31 3.65
C GLY A 14 -5.30 12.26 4.38
N LYS A 15 -5.07 13.58 4.27
CA LYS A 15 -5.97 14.63 4.80
C LYS A 15 -7.24 14.81 3.95
N GLY A 16 -7.20 14.41 2.68
CA GLY A 16 -8.36 14.48 1.77
C GLY A 16 -8.77 15.90 1.39
N GLU A 17 -7.84 16.84 1.29
CA GLU A 17 -8.11 18.28 1.04
C GLU A 17 -8.91 18.53 -0.25
N ARG A 18 -8.66 17.75 -1.31
CA ARG A 18 -9.42 17.79 -2.57
C ARG A 18 -10.88 17.32 -2.47
N PHE A 19 -11.28 16.76 -1.33
CA PHE A 19 -12.63 16.28 -1.06
C PHE A 19 -13.42 17.24 -0.16
N TRP A 20 -12.89 18.44 0.07
CA TRP A 20 -13.60 19.52 0.75
C TRP A 20 -14.80 19.98 -0.13
N PRO A 21 -15.97 20.33 0.44
CA PRO A 21 -16.28 20.47 1.87
C PRO A 21 -16.78 19.19 2.54
N ARG A 22 -16.65 18.01 1.91
CA ARG A 22 -17.10 16.75 2.52
C ARG A 22 -16.06 16.18 3.48
N SER A 23 -14.76 16.34 3.19
CA SER A 23 -13.69 15.96 4.12
C SER A 23 -13.52 16.98 5.24
N ARG A 24 -13.12 16.47 6.40
CA ARG A 24 -12.62 17.24 7.57
C ARG A 24 -11.35 16.57 8.05
N VAL A 25 -10.56 17.28 8.85
CA VAL A 25 -9.33 16.71 9.47
C VAL A 25 -9.65 15.42 10.24
N SER A 26 -10.75 15.38 10.97
CA SER A 26 -11.18 14.20 11.75
C SER A 26 -11.90 13.13 10.93
N THR A 27 -12.43 13.48 9.75
CA THR A 27 -13.15 12.57 8.84
C THR A 27 -12.66 12.75 7.40
N PRO A 28 -11.40 12.38 7.11
CA PRO A 28 -10.84 12.48 5.76
C PRO A 28 -11.51 11.50 4.80
N LYS A 29 -11.19 11.60 3.50
CA LYS A 29 -11.84 10.84 2.42
C LYS A 29 -11.96 9.34 2.72
N GLN A 30 -10.93 8.71 3.28
CA GLN A 30 -10.94 7.28 3.62
C GLN A 30 -12.01 6.89 4.64
N LEU A 31 -12.44 7.83 5.50
CA LEU A 31 -13.50 7.64 6.50
C LEU A 31 -14.88 8.07 6.01
N GLN A 32 -15.04 8.27 4.69
CA GLN A 32 -16.29 8.68 4.06
C GLN A 32 -16.86 7.55 3.22
N LYS A 33 -18.20 7.48 3.20
CA LYS A 33 -18.97 6.62 2.29
C LYS A 33 -19.06 7.30 0.93
N VAL A 34 -18.36 6.81 -0.09
CA VAL A 34 -18.27 7.50 -1.40
C VAL A 34 -19.03 6.75 -2.49
N TYR A 35 -18.79 5.44 -2.63
CA TYR A 35 -19.36 4.63 -3.71
C TYR A 35 -20.30 3.53 -3.22
N SER A 36 -20.37 3.31 -1.90
CA SER A 36 -21.21 2.31 -1.26
C SER A 36 -21.72 2.81 0.10
N ASN A 37 -22.43 1.95 0.84
CA ASN A 37 -22.86 2.21 2.21
C ASN A 37 -21.74 2.03 3.26
N LYS A 38 -20.52 1.65 2.84
CA LYS A 38 -19.32 1.49 3.66
C LYS A 38 -18.34 2.63 3.40
N THR A 39 -17.47 2.91 4.38
CA THR A 39 -16.37 3.87 4.17
C THR A 39 -15.32 3.25 3.26
N LEU A 40 -14.52 4.07 2.57
CA LEU A 40 -13.43 3.54 1.72
C LEU A 40 -12.41 2.71 2.52
N LEU A 41 -12.15 3.09 3.78
CA LEU A 41 -11.33 2.30 4.68
C LEU A 41 -11.97 0.94 4.96
N LYS A 42 -13.27 0.90 5.26
CA LYS A 42 -13.99 -0.35 5.49
C LYS A 42 -13.97 -1.25 4.26
N GLU A 43 -14.18 -0.69 3.07
CA GLU A 43 -14.05 -1.42 1.81
C GLU A 43 -12.64 -1.98 1.61
N THR A 44 -11.60 -1.22 1.99
CA THR A 44 -10.21 -1.67 1.92
C THR A 44 -9.91 -2.77 2.94
N LEU A 45 -10.44 -2.66 4.16
CA LEU A 45 -10.34 -3.69 5.20
C LEU A 45 -11.01 -5.00 4.76
N ASP A 46 -12.22 -4.92 4.20
CA ASP A 46 -12.94 -6.09 3.69
C ASP A 46 -12.17 -6.77 2.54
N ARG A 47 -11.56 -5.98 1.65
CA ARG A 47 -10.63 -6.52 0.63
C ARG A 47 -9.40 -7.16 1.24
N ALA A 48 -8.78 -6.53 2.24
CA ALA A 48 -7.59 -7.06 2.91
C ALA A 48 -7.86 -8.39 3.63
N LEU A 49 -9.08 -8.60 4.15
CA LEU A 49 -9.52 -9.87 4.73
C LEU A 49 -9.61 -11.02 3.71
N THR A 50 -9.65 -10.72 2.41
CA THR A 50 -9.53 -11.75 1.36
C THR A 50 -8.08 -12.21 1.14
N ILE A 51 -7.11 -11.47 1.68
CA ILE A 51 -5.67 -11.72 1.52
C ILE A 51 -5.10 -12.41 2.76
N THR A 52 -5.50 -11.94 3.95
CA THR A 52 -4.93 -12.39 5.23
C THR A 52 -5.95 -12.31 6.37
N SER A 53 -5.56 -12.71 7.58
CA SER A 53 -6.39 -12.60 8.78
C SER A 53 -6.24 -11.24 9.45
N ILE A 54 -7.26 -10.83 10.23
CA ILE A 54 -7.32 -9.50 10.87
C ILE A 54 -6.09 -9.17 11.73
N ASP A 55 -5.49 -10.16 12.38
CA ASP A 55 -4.29 -10.03 13.20
C ASP A 55 -3.02 -9.70 12.40
N ARG A 56 -3.05 -9.88 11.08
CA ARG A 56 -1.97 -9.56 10.12
C ARG A 56 -2.31 -8.36 9.22
N ILE A 57 -3.40 -7.64 9.51
CA ILE A 57 -3.73 -6.38 8.84
C ILE A 57 -3.33 -5.23 9.77
N TYR A 58 -2.51 -4.32 9.26
CA TYR A 58 -2.05 -3.13 9.97
C TYR A 58 -2.54 -1.87 9.27
N ILE A 59 -2.86 -0.84 10.05
CA ILE A 59 -3.19 0.49 9.52
C ILE A 59 -2.07 1.46 9.87
N GLY A 60 -1.39 1.96 8.84
CA GLY A 60 -0.43 3.05 8.95
C GLY A 60 -1.14 4.40 8.94
N THR A 61 -1.05 5.18 10.01
CA THR A 61 -1.78 6.46 10.14
C THR A 61 -1.12 7.37 11.18
N ASN A 62 -1.71 8.54 11.46
CA ASN A 62 -1.25 9.42 12.53
C ASN A 62 -2.11 9.27 13.80
N ALA A 63 -1.59 9.77 14.93
CA ALA A 63 -2.24 9.65 16.24
C ALA A 63 -3.67 10.25 16.30
N SER A 64 -3.91 11.33 15.55
CA SER A 64 -5.23 11.97 15.48
C SER A 64 -6.26 11.08 14.78
N LEU A 65 -5.90 10.54 13.61
CA LEU A 65 -6.78 9.70 12.80
C LEU A 65 -7.03 8.31 13.42
N ARG A 66 -6.09 7.77 14.20
CA ARG A 66 -6.27 6.51 14.95
C ARG A 66 -7.58 6.52 15.74
N LYS A 67 -7.88 7.61 16.45
CA LYS A 67 -9.11 7.74 17.25
C LYS A 67 -10.36 7.69 16.38
N SER A 68 -10.37 8.45 15.27
CA SER A 68 -11.48 8.45 14.31
C SER A 68 -11.70 7.09 13.66
N ILE A 69 -10.63 6.37 13.34
CA ILE A 69 -10.70 5.02 12.78
C ILE A 69 -11.33 4.06 13.78
N LEU A 70 -10.85 4.03 15.03
CA LEU A 70 -11.41 3.15 16.07
C LEU A 70 -12.87 3.45 16.39
N ALA A 71 -13.31 4.71 16.27
CA ALA A 71 -14.71 5.07 16.45
C ALA A 71 -15.63 4.44 15.38
N GLN A 72 -15.13 4.26 14.14
CA GLN A 72 -15.86 3.63 13.04
C GLN A 72 -15.67 2.12 12.98
N GLU A 73 -14.46 1.63 13.29
CA GLU A 73 -14.02 0.24 13.20
C GLU A 73 -13.69 -0.32 14.59
N LYS A 74 -14.68 -0.35 15.49
CA LYS A 74 -14.52 -0.68 16.93
C LYS A 74 -13.87 -2.02 17.22
N ASN A 75 -13.98 -2.98 16.29
CA ASN A 75 -13.43 -4.32 16.45
C ASN A 75 -12.03 -4.47 15.84
N PHE A 76 -11.45 -3.40 15.28
CA PHE A 76 -10.11 -3.45 14.73
C PHE A 76 -9.06 -3.49 15.86
N PRO A 77 -8.07 -4.41 15.83
CA PRO A 77 -7.11 -4.55 16.92
C PRO A 77 -6.28 -3.28 17.14
N GLU A 78 -6.35 -2.69 18.34
CA GLU A 78 -5.60 -1.48 18.68
C GLU A 78 -4.09 -1.60 18.54
N LYS A 79 -3.55 -2.82 18.71
CA LYS A 79 -2.13 -3.15 18.53
C LYS A 79 -1.68 -3.20 17.06
N ASN A 80 -2.63 -3.16 16.12
CA ASN A 80 -2.37 -3.24 14.69
C ASN A 80 -2.34 -1.85 14.00
N PHE A 81 -2.11 -0.79 14.77
CA PHE A 81 -1.81 0.53 14.22
C PHE A 81 -0.32 0.79 14.20
N ILE A 82 0.17 1.32 13.08
CA ILE A 82 1.53 1.84 12.94
C ILE A 82 1.40 3.36 12.88
N ILE A 83 1.81 4.03 13.95
CA ILE A 83 1.59 5.46 14.11
C ILE A 83 2.79 6.26 13.61
N GLU A 84 2.57 7.03 12.55
CA GLU A 84 3.50 8.02 12.07
C GLU A 84 3.51 9.23 13.01
N PRO A 85 4.70 9.69 13.47
CA PRO A 85 4.81 10.93 14.23
C PRO A 85 4.46 12.15 13.38
N GLU A 86 4.77 12.09 12.09
CA GLU A 86 4.49 13.14 11.11
C GLU A 86 4.24 12.49 9.74
N GLY A 87 3.29 13.02 8.97
CA GLY A 87 3.02 12.50 7.62
C GLY A 87 4.14 12.85 6.64
N LYS A 88 4.94 11.86 6.25
CA LYS A 88 6.09 12.03 5.33
C LYS A 88 5.92 11.30 3.99
N ASN A 89 4.68 11.15 3.52
CA ASN A 89 4.29 10.38 2.32
C ASN A 89 4.51 8.86 2.47
N THR A 90 4.43 8.13 1.36
CA THR A 90 4.33 6.66 1.31
C THR A 90 5.59 5.92 1.74
N ALA A 91 6.78 6.38 1.32
CA ALA A 91 8.01 5.62 1.56
C ALA A 91 8.38 5.48 3.04
N PRO A 92 8.29 6.52 3.89
CA PRO A 92 8.60 6.41 5.32
C PRO A 92 7.67 5.46 6.08
N ILE A 93 6.36 5.46 5.82
CA ILE A 93 5.45 4.52 6.47
C ILE A 93 5.67 3.08 6.02
N ILE A 94 6.02 2.86 4.75
CA ILE A 94 6.43 1.54 4.25
C ILE A 94 7.70 1.08 4.96
N ALA A 95 8.70 1.96 5.11
CA ALA A 95 9.95 1.65 5.78
C ALA A 95 9.72 1.30 7.26
N LEU A 96 8.95 2.13 7.98
CA LEU A 96 8.59 1.92 9.38
C LEU A 96 7.85 0.59 9.58
N ALA A 97 6.85 0.32 8.74
CA ALA A 97 6.10 -0.92 8.78
C ALA A 97 6.98 -2.14 8.45
N SER A 98 7.86 -2.02 7.47
CA SER A 98 8.76 -3.11 7.08
C SER A 98 9.74 -3.48 8.18
N LEU A 99 10.31 -2.50 8.88
CA LEU A 99 11.16 -2.74 10.03
C LEU A 99 10.40 -3.44 11.16
N TYR A 100 9.18 -2.99 11.46
CA TYR A 100 8.32 -3.61 12.46
C TYR A 100 7.92 -5.06 12.07
N PHE A 101 7.57 -5.29 10.81
CA PHE A 101 7.22 -6.64 10.33
C PHE A 101 8.42 -7.58 10.33
N ARG A 102 9.63 -7.06 10.06
CA ARG A 102 10.86 -7.84 10.18
C ARG A 102 11.08 -8.34 11.60
N GLU A 103 10.92 -7.46 12.59
CA GLU A 103 11.07 -7.86 14.00
C GLU A 103 10.00 -8.87 14.42
N LYS A 104 8.74 -8.64 14.01
CA LYS A 104 7.61 -9.44 14.49
C LYS A 104 7.45 -10.79 13.79
N TYR A 105 7.78 -10.87 12.51
CA TYR A 105 7.48 -12.02 11.65
C TYR A 105 8.72 -12.55 10.90
N GLY A 106 9.91 -11.97 11.09
CA GLY A 106 11.12 -12.34 10.39
C GLY A 106 11.19 -11.76 8.98
N ASP A 107 10.66 -12.47 7.98
CA ASP A 107 10.65 -12.00 6.59
C ASP A 107 9.33 -12.30 5.88
N PRO A 108 8.21 -11.70 6.32
CA PRO A 108 6.92 -11.96 5.70
C PRO A 108 6.83 -11.30 4.33
N VAL A 109 5.97 -11.87 3.47
CA VAL A 109 5.44 -11.14 2.32
C VAL A 109 4.55 -10.01 2.82
N GLN A 110 4.79 -8.80 2.33
CA GLN A 110 3.98 -7.62 2.61
C GLN A 110 3.08 -7.30 1.43
N VAL A 111 1.88 -6.78 1.72
CA VAL A 111 0.97 -6.20 0.74
C VAL A 111 0.59 -4.81 1.20
N VAL A 112 0.86 -3.80 0.36
CA VAL A 112 0.57 -2.41 0.66
C VAL A 112 -0.67 -1.96 -0.12
N LEU A 113 -1.64 -1.40 0.60
CA LEU A 113 -2.91 -0.89 0.08
C LEU A 113 -3.10 0.57 0.52
N SER A 114 -3.74 1.40 -0.32
CA SER A 114 -4.23 2.71 0.10
C SER A 114 -5.63 2.60 0.69
N ALA A 115 -5.90 3.28 1.81
CA ALA A 115 -7.19 3.27 2.51
C ALA A 115 -8.34 3.95 1.74
N ASP A 116 -8.03 4.71 0.69
CA ASP A 116 -8.98 5.55 -0.03
C ASP A 116 -9.26 5.08 -1.47
N ALA A 117 -8.88 3.83 -1.78
CA ALA A 117 -9.10 3.21 -3.07
C ALA A 117 -10.51 2.57 -3.17
N TRP A 118 -11.14 2.74 -4.32
CA TRP A 118 -12.33 1.99 -4.71
C TRP A 118 -11.96 0.95 -5.77
N ILE A 119 -12.23 -0.32 -5.49
CA ILE A 119 -11.87 -1.44 -6.37
C ILE A 119 -13.08 -2.36 -6.48
N ASN A 120 -13.62 -2.49 -7.69
CA ASN A 120 -14.77 -3.33 -8.01
C ASN A 120 -14.57 -3.95 -9.41
N PRO A 121 -14.81 -5.26 -9.61
CA PRO A 121 -15.28 -6.25 -8.63
C PRO A 121 -14.16 -6.81 -7.73
N VAL A 122 -14.50 -7.08 -6.46
CA VAL A 122 -13.56 -7.64 -5.46
C VAL A 122 -13.00 -9.00 -5.89
N LYS A 123 -13.78 -9.82 -6.60
CA LYS A 123 -13.35 -11.13 -7.10
C LYS A 123 -12.14 -11.03 -8.04
N GLU A 124 -12.11 -10.03 -8.94
CA GLU A 124 -10.99 -9.83 -9.85
C GLU A 124 -9.77 -9.27 -9.11
N PHE A 125 -9.98 -8.44 -8.09
CA PHE A 125 -8.90 -8.02 -7.19
C PHE A 125 -8.24 -9.23 -6.50
N THR A 126 -9.02 -10.09 -5.86
CA THR A 126 -8.51 -11.28 -5.17
C THR A 126 -7.74 -12.19 -6.13
N LYS A 127 -8.28 -12.46 -7.32
CA LYS A 127 -7.60 -13.26 -8.36
C LYS A 127 -6.26 -12.64 -8.77
N THR A 128 -6.22 -11.32 -8.94
CA THR A 128 -5.00 -10.63 -9.38
C THR A 128 -3.96 -10.57 -8.27
N ILE A 129 -4.37 -10.34 -7.03
CA ILE A 129 -3.48 -10.41 -5.85
C ILE A 129 -2.88 -11.80 -5.69
N SER A 130 -3.67 -12.87 -5.84
CA SER A 130 -3.15 -14.25 -5.75
C SER A 130 -2.04 -14.52 -6.77
N LYS A 131 -2.19 -14.03 -8.01
CA LYS A 131 -1.14 -14.13 -9.03
C LYS A 131 0.10 -13.30 -8.68
N ALA A 132 -0.11 -12.07 -8.19
CA ALA A 132 0.99 -11.20 -7.79
C ALA A 132 1.80 -11.79 -6.62
N LEU A 133 1.12 -12.40 -5.63
CA LEU A 133 1.74 -13.06 -4.49
C LEU A 133 2.64 -14.24 -4.90
N ALA A 134 2.35 -14.92 -6.01
CA ALA A 134 3.20 -15.99 -6.51
C ALA A 134 4.55 -15.51 -7.07
N GLN A 135 4.71 -14.20 -7.32
CA GLN A 135 5.89 -13.63 -7.97
C GLN A 135 6.84 -12.90 -6.99
N VAL A 136 6.46 -12.73 -5.72
CA VAL A 136 7.17 -11.86 -4.75
C VAL A 136 8.49 -12.41 -4.23
N GLU A 137 8.81 -13.67 -4.51
CA GLU A 137 9.99 -14.35 -3.93
C GLU A 137 11.29 -13.59 -4.20
N ASN A 138 11.44 -13.06 -5.42
CA ASN A 138 12.63 -12.33 -5.87
C ASN A 138 12.28 -11.00 -6.55
N HIS A 139 11.06 -10.49 -6.38
CA HIS A 139 10.60 -9.31 -7.11
C HIS A 139 9.82 -8.35 -6.22
N LEU A 140 10.01 -7.05 -6.47
CA LEU A 140 9.01 -6.03 -6.12
C LEU A 140 7.87 -6.10 -7.15
N VAL A 141 6.68 -6.45 -6.70
CA VAL A 141 5.50 -6.62 -7.56
C VAL A 141 4.56 -5.45 -7.35
N LEU A 142 3.95 -4.98 -8.44
CA LEU A 142 2.94 -3.94 -8.42
C LEU A 142 1.79 -4.31 -9.36
N LEU A 143 0.60 -3.77 -9.08
CA LEU A 143 -0.56 -3.96 -9.96
C LEU A 143 -0.61 -2.87 -11.02
N GLY A 144 -1.08 -3.22 -12.22
CA GLY A 144 -1.29 -2.28 -13.32
C GLY A 144 -2.76 -2.23 -13.74
N ILE A 145 -3.28 -1.03 -13.99
CA ILE A 145 -4.63 -0.83 -14.54
C ILE A 145 -4.52 -0.33 -15.97
N LYS A 146 -5.32 -0.90 -16.89
CA LYS A 146 -5.37 -0.39 -18.28
C LYS A 146 -5.87 1.07 -18.29
N PRO A 147 -5.11 2.03 -18.83
CA PRO A 147 -5.53 3.42 -18.90
C PRO A 147 -6.73 3.58 -19.83
N ASN A 148 -7.69 4.41 -19.42
CA ASN A 148 -8.83 4.79 -20.28
C ASN A 148 -8.90 6.29 -20.59
N ARG A 149 -7.97 7.08 -20.05
CA ARG A 149 -7.78 8.50 -20.33
C ARG A 149 -6.31 8.90 -20.08
N PRO A 150 -5.83 10.04 -20.59
CA PRO A 150 -4.49 10.54 -20.27
C PRO A 150 -4.48 11.23 -18.90
N GLU A 151 -4.56 10.46 -17.82
CA GLU A 151 -4.51 10.99 -16.45
C GLU A 151 -3.10 11.43 -16.07
N VAL A 152 -2.91 12.66 -15.59
CA VAL A 152 -1.59 13.21 -15.20
C VAL A 152 -1.32 13.08 -13.71
N GLY A 153 -2.35 12.81 -12.90
CA GLY A 153 -2.21 12.61 -11.46
C GLY A 153 -1.70 11.23 -11.04
N TYR A 154 -1.54 10.30 -11.98
CA TYR A 154 -1.15 8.91 -11.72
C TYR A 154 0.28 8.60 -12.17
N GLY A 155 0.87 7.59 -11.54
CA GLY A 155 2.05 6.91 -12.09
C GLY A 155 1.69 6.02 -13.27
N TYR A 156 2.60 5.88 -14.22
CA TYR A 156 2.52 4.99 -15.37
C TYR A 156 3.62 3.94 -15.31
N ILE A 157 3.27 2.72 -15.70
CA ILE A 157 4.15 1.56 -15.76
C ILE A 157 4.25 1.16 -17.22
N GLU A 158 5.46 1.17 -17.76
CA GLU A 158 5.74 0.55 -19.06
C GLU A 158 6.08 -0.92 -18.83
N SER A 159 5.25 -1.82 -19.35
CA SER A 159 5.53 -3.25 -19.31
C SER A 159 6.56 -3.64 -20.36
N GLY A 160 7.49 -4.50 -19.96
CA GLY A 160 8.46 -5.18 -20.80
C GLY A 160 8.00 -6.58 -21.20
N LYS A 161 8.93 -7.53 -21.16
CA LYS A 161 8.68 -8.93 -21.56
C LYS A 161 7.63 -9.57 -20.64
N ALA A 162 6.73 -10.35 -21.24
CA ALA A 162 5.82 -11.19 -20.48
C ALA A 162 6.61 -12.24 -19.68
N THR A 163 6.15 -12.50 -18.47
CA THR A 163 6.62 -13.57 -17.58
C THR A 163 5.42 -14.45 -17.22
N ASP A 164 5.62 -15.48 -16.38
CA ASP A 164 4.53 -16.36 -15.98
C ASP A 164 3.40 -15.60 -15.26
N GLY A 165 2.31 -15.35 -16.00
CA GLY A 165 1.13 -14.62 -15.52
C GLY A 165 1.31 -13.12 -15.27
N CYS A 166 2.49 -12.54 -15.55
CA CYS A 166 2.87 -11.17 -15.25
C CYS A 166 3.70 -10.53 -16.39
N PHE A 167 4.16 -9.30 -16.18
CA PHE A 167 5.12 -8.64 -17.07
C PHE A 167 6.27 -8.10 -16.25
N ALA A 168 7.50 -8.19 -16.77
CA ALA A 168 8.61 -7.42 -16.24
C ALA A 168 8.32 -5.92 -16.39
N VAL A 169 8.68 -5.10 -15.39
CA VAL A 169 8.57 -3.64 -15.51
C VAL A 169 9.78 -3.14 -16.29
N LYS A 170 9.54 -2.44 -17.40
CA LYS A 170 10.60 -1.81 -18.19
C LYS A 170 10.94 -0.43 -17.63
N SER A 171 9.92 0.36 -17.32
CA SER A 171 10.07 1.72 -16.79
C SER A 171 8.88 2.09 -15.91
N PHE A 172 9.12 2.98 -14.94
CA PHE A 172 8.09 3.59 -14.10
C PHE A 172 8.19 5.11 -14.18
N TYR A 173 7.08 5.79 -14.42
CA TYR A 173 7.01 7.25 -14.60
C TYR A 173 5.95 7.83 -13.66
N GLU A 174 6.35 8.70 -12.75
CA GLU A 174 5.41 9.35 -11.82
C GLU A 174 4.88 10.66 -12.40
N LYS A 175 3.55 10.75 -12.57
CA LYS A 175 2.82 11.99 -12.92
C LYS A 175 3.38 12.72 -14.16
N PRO A 176 3.32 12.10 -15.35
CA PRO A 176 3.79 12.71 -16.57
C PRO A 176 2.97 13.96 -16.93
N ASP A 177 3.54 14.84 -17.76
CA ASP A 177 2.79 15.91 -18.39
C ASP A 177 1.71 15.38 -19.36
N VAL A 178 0.77 16.25 -19.75
CA VAL A 178 -0.37 15.89 -20.61
C VAL A 178 0.07 15.29 -21.95
N LYS A 179 1.11 15.85 -22.58
CA LYS A 179 1.61 15.40 -23.88
C LYS A 179 2.19 14.00 -23.78
N THR A 180 2.94 13.73 -22.72
CA THR A 180 3.51 12.43 -22.40
C THR A 180 2.42 11.41 -22.05
N ALA A 181 1.44 11.77 -21.23
CA ALA A 181 0.30 10.89 -20.90
C ALA A 181 -0.51 10.48 -22.15
N LEU A 182 -0.72 11.41 -23.08
CA LEU A 182 -1.35 11.14 -24.39
C LEU A 182 -0.54 10.16 -25.25
N GLN A 183 0.79 10.16 -25.15
CA GLN A 183 1.63 9.18 -25.84
C GLN A 183 1.55 7.81 -25.17
N TYR A 184 1.54 7.76 -23.83
CA TYR A 184 1.46 6.50 -23.09
C TYR A 184 0.16 5.75 -23.36
N ILE A 185 -1.00 6.41 -23.33
CA ILE A 185 -2.29 5.73 -23.57
C ILE A 185 -2.44 5.18 -25.00
N LYS A 186 -1.71 5.72 -25.98
CA LYS A 186 -1.69 5.18 -27.35
C LYS A 186 -0.94 3.85 -27.44
N LYS A 187 -0.08 3.54 -26.47
CA LYS A 187 0.71 2.32 -26.43
C LYS A 187 -0.02 1.25 -25.60
N LYS A 188 -0.08 0.03 -26.13
CA LYS A 188 -0.74 -1.11 -25.46
C LYS A 188 0.01 -1.67 -24.25
N ASN A 189 1.27 -1.24 -24.05
CA ASN A 189 2.15 -1.73 -22.98
C ASN A 189 2.28 -0.74 -21.81
N PHE A 190 1.38 0.24 -21.70
CA PHE A 190 1.35 1.17 -20.57
C PHE A 190 0.15 0.90 -19.66
N TYR A 191 0.39 0.98 -18.36
CA TYR A 191 -0.58 0.77 -17.29
C TYR A 191 -0.50 1.89 -16.27
N TRP A 192 -1.61 2.22 -15.61
CA TRP A 192 -1.59 3.08 -14.43
C TRP A 192 -1.14 2.31 -13.19
N ASN A 193 -0.38 2.97 -12.33
CA ASN A 193 -0.08 2.51 -10.98
C ASN A 193 -1.22 2.87 -10.02
N PRO A 194 -1.96 1.89 -9.47
CA PRO A 194 -2.99 2.12 -8.46
C PRO A 194 -2.43 2.30 -7.04
N GLY A 195 -1.11 2.22 -6.85
CA GLY A 195 -0.48 2.29 -5.53
C GLY A 195 -0.67 1.03 -4.70
N ILE A 196 -0.71 -0.14 -5.35
CA ILE A 196 -0.76 -1.44 -4.68
C ILE A 196 0.52 -2.19 -4.99
N PHE A 197 1.21 -2.61 -3.94
CA PHE A 197 2.52 -3.21 -4.03
C PHE A 197 2.67 -4.43 -3.14
N LEU A 198 3.52 -5.36 -3.55
CA LEU A 198 3.78 -6.62 -2.86
C LEU A 198 5.27 -6.99 -2.95
N TRP A 199 5.84 -7.51 -1.87
CA TRP A 199 7.25 -7.89 -1.81
C TRP A 199 7.56 -8.70 -0.54
N LYS A 200 8.72 -9.36 -0.50
CA LYS A 200 9.32 -9.76 0.79
C LYS A 200 9.84 -8.55 1.56
N THR A 201 9.85 -8.68 2.89
CA THR A 201 10.29 -7.61 3.79
C THR A 201 11.78 -7.31 3.62
N SER A 202 12.60 -8.34 3.48
CA SER A 202 14.01 -8.25 3.12
C SER A 202 14.22 -7.42 1.85
N THR A 203 13.53 -7.78 0.77
CA THR A 203 13.66 -7.14 -0.55
C THR A 203 13.37 -5.63 -0.49
N ILE A 204 12.27 -5.20 0.13
CA ILE A 204 11.96 -3.77 0.19
C ILE A 204 12.96 -2.99 1.07
N LEU A 205 13.46 -3.59 2.15
CA LEU A 205 14.43 -2.94 3.03
C LEU A 205 15.79 -2.79 2.35
N GLU A 206 16.22 -3.79 1.57
CA GLU A 206 17.42 -3.72 0.73
C GLU A 206 17.32 -2.61 -0.33
N GLU A 207 16.18 -2.52 -1.01
CA GLU A 207 15.92 -1.47 -1.99
C GLU A 207 15.85 -0.09 -1.35
N LEU A 208 15.21 0.05 -0.18
CA LEU A 208 15.21 1.31 0.57
C LEU A 208 16.61 1.69 1.05
N ASN A 209 17.42 0.73 1.48
CA ASN A 209 18.81 0.98 1.85
C ASN A 209 19.66 1.38 0.64
N THR A 210 19.35 0.90 -0.56
CA THR A 210 20.12 1.24 -1.77
C THR A 210 19.68 2.58 -2.36
N GLN A 211 18.37 2.76 -2.52
CA GLN A 211 17.77 3.89 -3.25
C GLN A 211 17.36 5.06 -2.36
N SER A 212 17.19 4.84 -1.04
CA SER A 212 16.54 5.81 -0.16
C SER A 212 17.00 5.76 1.29
N LYS A 213 18.32 5.69 1.53
CA LYS A 213 18.92 5.66 2.89
C LYS A 213 18.35 6.73 3.82
N LYS A 214 18.04 7.93 3.29
CA LYS A 214 17.43 9.03 4.05
C LYS A 214 16.08 8.70 4.71
N ASN A 215 15.31 7.77 4.14
CA ASN A 215 14.02 7.35 4.67
C ASN A 215 14.18 6.18 5.66
N LEU A 216 15.17 5.31 5.45
CA LEU A 216 15.38 4.13 6.27
C LEU A 216 16.23 4.40 7.51
N LYS A 217 17.39 5.05 7.33
CA LYS A 217 18.42 5.21 8.37
C LYS A 217 17.90 5.92 9.64
N PRO A 218 17.15 7.04 9.56
CA PRO A 218 16.62 7.67 10.76
C PRO A 218 15.63 6.77 11.53
N LEU A 219 14.96 5.85 10.83
CA LEU A 219 14.05 4.91 11.46
C LEU A 219 14.82 3.80 12.17
N GLU A 220 15.86 3.25 11.56
CA GLU A 220 16.72 2.24 12.20
C GLU A 220 17.42 2.78 13.45
N ASP A 221 17.83 4.05 13.43
CA ASP A 221 18.54 4.69 14.55
C ASP A 221 17.60 5.04 15.71
N ARG A 222 16.37 5.45 15.42
CA ARG A 222 15.40 5.92 16.44
C ARG A 222 14.43 4.85 16.90
N PHE A 223 13.96 4.01 15.98
CA PHE A 223 13.17 2.84 16.29
C PHE A 223 14.15 1.67 16.37
N THR A 224 14.89 1.63 17.47
CA THR A 224 15.58 0.42 17.89
C THR A 224 14.51 -0.60 18.24
N PHE A 225 14.07 -1.34 17.23
CA PHE A 225 13.32 -2.60 17.29
C PHE A 225 14.16 -3.71 17.97
N LYS A 226 14.86 -3.34 19.05
CA LYS A 226 15.72 -4.17 19.88
C LYS A 226 15.14 -4.16 21.29
N LYS A 227 14.26 -5.13 21.56
CA LYS A 227 14.26 -6.05 22.73
C LYS A 227 12.87 -6.68 22.85
N ALA A 228 12.62 -7.72 22.06
CA ALA A 228 11.52 -8.66 22.30
C ALA A 228 11.94 -9.89 23.13
N ALA A 229 13.15 -9.88 23.72
CA ALA A 229 13.66 -10.96 24.56
C ALA A 229 14.01 -10.53 26.00
N GLU A 230 13.82 -9.25 26.36
CA GLU A 230 14.06 -8.75 27.71
C GLU A 230 13.06 -7.64 28.06
N MET A 231 11.78 -8.00 28.19
CA MET A 231 10.77 -7.36 29.06
C MET A 231 9.69 -8.38 29.37
#